data_AF-A0A8T3QQ93-F1
#
_entry.id   AF-A0A8T3QQ93-F1
#
_cell.length_a   1.000
_cell.length_b   1.000
_cell.length_c   1.000
_cell.angle_alpha   90.00
_cell.angle_beta   90.00
_cell.angle_gamma   90.00
#
_symmetry.space_group_name_H-M   'P 1'
#
loop_
_entity.id
_entity.type
_entity.pdbx_description
1 polymer ?
#
loop_
_entity_poly.entity_id
_entity_poly.type
_entity_poly.pdbx_seq_one_letter_code
_entity_poly.pdbx_strand_id
1 'polypeptide(L)'
;MTCDLARDLAAGYVLVALEPGEEAAVRDHLATCSEPHPEFDELGGTVPALLEFELEGLQLVEPPAALRDRIMAAAAADLAARPGSSVNPEFATAPQARAEAVDPGRATPAP
;
A
#
# COMPACT_ATOMS: atom_id res chain seq x y z
N MET A 1 8.97 22.60 3.62
CA MET A 1 7.49 22.71 3.68
C MET A 1 7.08 22.73 5.14
N THR A 2 5.92 23.29 5.50
CA THR A 2 5.40 23.21 6.88
C THR A 2 4.48 22.01 7.03
N CYS A 3 4.32 21.48 8.24
CA CYS A 3 3.39 20.38 8.50
C CYS A 3 1.95 20.72 8.10
N ASP A 4 1.52 21.96 8.35
CA ASP A 4 0.18 22.42 7.97
C ASP A 4 -0.01 22.43 6.44
N LEU A 5 0.99 22.92 5.70
CA LEU A 5 0.92 22.90 4.23
C LEU A 5 0.96 21.47 3.69
N ALA A 6 1.74 20.57 4.29
CA ALA A 6 1.75 19.16 3.91
C ALA A 6 0.37 18.51 4.15
N ARG A 7 -0.30 18.83 5.27
CA ARG A 7 -1.65 18.37 5.59
C ARG A 7 -2.68 18.87 4.58
N ASP A 8 -2.61 20.15 4.21
CA ASP A 8 -3.51 20.74 3.21
C ASP A 8 -3.37 20.08 1.83
N LEU A 9 -2.17 19.61 1.48
CA LEU A 9 -1.87 18.94 0.22
C LEU A 9 -2.08 17.42 0.25
N ALA A 10 -2.42 16.82 1.40
CA ALA A 10 -2.44 15.37 1.59
C ALA A 10 -3.38 14.64 0.60
N ALA A 11 -4.60 15.18 0.38
CA ALA A 11 -5.55 14.57 -0.54
C ALA A 11 -5.04 14.60 -2.00
N GLY A 12 -4.48 15.71 -2.43
CA GLY A 12 -3.89 15.83 -3.76
C GLY A 12 -2.69 14.89 -3.92
N TYR A 13 -1.86 14.76 -2.88
CA TYR A 13 -0.70 13.88 -2.90
C TYR A 13 -1.10 12.40 -3.03
N VAL A 14 -2.04 11.95 -2.21
CA VAL A 14 -2.54 10.56 -2.21
C VAL A 14 -3.20 10.19 -3.54
N LEU A 15 -3.93 11.13 -4.15
CA LEU A 15 -4.59 10.94 -5.44
C LEU A 15 -3.68 11.20 -6.66
N VAL A 16 -2.39 11.51 -6.44
CA VAL A 16 -1.43 11.86 -7.51
C VAL A 16 -1.97 13.01 -8.39
N ALA A 17 -2.56 14.01 -7.73
CA ALA A 17 -3.23 15.16 -8.34
C ALA A 17 -2.51 16.49 -8.07
N LEU A 18 -1.30 16.44 -7.51
CA LEU A 18 -0.46 17.62 -7.30
C LEU A 18 0.39 17.93 -8.52
N GLU A 19 0.82 19.19 -8.64
CA GLU A 19 1.86 19.54 -9.59
C GLU A 19 3.20 18.89 -9.20
N PRO A 20 4.09 18.55 -10.15
CA PRO A 20 5.31 17.79 -9.87
C PRO A 20 6.22 18.43 -8.80
N GLY A 21 6.25 19.76 -8.72
CA GLY A 21 7.00 20.49 -7.70
C GLY A 21 6.40 20.38 -6.30
N GLU A 22 5.08 20.37 -6.19
CA GLU A 22 4.37 20.19 -4.92
C GLU A 22 4.49 18.75 -4.44
N GLU A 23 4.33 17.77 -5.32
CA GLU A 23 4.51 16.37 -5.00
C GLU A 23 5.94 16.10 -4.49
N ALA A 24 6.96 16.65 -5.15
CA ALA A 24 8.34 16.53 -4.68
C ALA A 24 8.54 17.18 -3.31
N ALA A 25 7.98 18.38 -3.10
CA ALA A 25 8.11 19.08 -1.82
C ALA A 25 7.42 18.34 -0.65
N VAL A 26 6.26 17.72 -0.89
CA VAL A 26 5.58 16.86 0.09
C VAL A 26 6.40 15.60 0.37
N ARG A 27 6.93 14.94 -0.68
CA ARG A 27 7.77 13.75 -0.53
C ARG A 27 9.02 14.01 0.29
N ASP A 28 9.73 15.11 0.00
CA ASP A 28 10.94 15.50 0.70
C ASP A 28 10.66 15.86 2.17
N HIS A 29 9.49 16.49 2.43
CA HIS A 29 9.01 16.76 3.78
C HIS A 29 8.75 15.47 4.56
N LEU A 30 7.95 14.55 4.03
CA LEU A 30 7.63 13.29 4.70
C LEU A 30 8.86 12.41 4.95
N ALA A 31 9.89 12.50 4.10
CA ALA A 31 11.14 11.76 4.28
C ALA A 31 11.99 12.24 5.47
N THR A 32 11.78 13.48 5.93
CA THR A 32 12.65 14.12 6.94
C THR A 32 11.88 14.60 8.18
N CYS A 33 10.56 14.75 8.08
CA CYS A 33 9.71 15.18 9.16
C CYS A 33 9.55 14.08 10.20
N SER A 34 9.76 14.43 11.48
CA SER A 34 9.56 13.53 12.62
C SER A 34 8.15 13.57 13.20
N GLU A 35 7.30 14.51 12.77
CA GLU A 35 5.91 14.56 13.20
C GLU A 35 5.08 13.52 12.45
N PRO A 36 4.11 12.88 13.13
CA PRO A 36 3.22 11.94 12.48
C PRO A 36 2.28 12.66 11.50
N HIS A 37 2.00 12.00 10.39
CA HIS A 37 1.16 12.49 9.30
C HIS A 37 0.02 11.49 8.99
N PRO A 38 -0.85 11.18 9.97
CA PRO A 38 -1.90 10.15 9.82
C PRO A 38 -2.87 10.45 8.68
N GLU A 39 -3.03 11.71 8.28
CA GLU A 39 -3.87 12.11 7.16
C GLU A 39 -3.48 11.42 5.84
N PHE A 40 -2.21 11.10 5.61
CA PHE A 40 -1.75 10.41 4.41
C PHE A 40 -2.15 8.93 4.42
N ASP A 41 -2.08 8.30 5.60
CA ASP A 41 -2.46 6.89 5.78
C ASP A 41 -3.99 6.73 5.74
N GLU A 42 -4.72 7.61 6.43
CA GLU A 42 -6.19 7.61 6.45
C GLU A 42 -6.78 7.82 5.05
N LEU A 43 -6.28 8.81 4.30
CA LEU A 43 -6.72 9.04 2.93
C LEU A 43 -6.28 7.91 2.01
N GLY A 44 -5.06 7.41 2.13
CA GLY A 44 -4.55 6.28 1.35
C GLY A 44 -5.39 5.01 1.51
N GLY A 45 -5.91 4.75 2.70
CA GLY A 45 -6.80 3.62 2.99
C GLY A 45 -8.19 3.72 2.34
N THR A 46 -8.63 4.92 1.93
CA THR A 46 -9.95 5.13 1.30
C THR A 46 -9.94 4.95 -0.21
N VAL A 47 -8.79 5.13 -0.86
CA VAL A 47 -8.66 5.01 -2.33
C VAL A 47 -9.06 3.62 -2.85
N PRO A 48 -8.63 2.49 -2.24
CA PRO A 48 -9.08 1.17 -2.66
C PRO A 48 -10.59 0.99 -2.56
N ALA A 49 -11.22 1.50 -1.50
CA ALA A 49 -12.67 1.44 -1.34
C ALA A 49 -13.40 2.26 -2.42
N LEU A 50 -12.89 3.44 -2.78
CA LEU A 50 -13.42 4.25 -3.90
C LEU A 50 -13.31 3.51 -5.23
N LEU A 51 -12.15 2.87 -5.48
CA LEU A 51 -11.95 2.07 -6.68
C LEU A 51 -12.89 0.85 -6.72
N GLU A 52 -13.19 0.20 -5.59
CA GLU A 52 -14.19 -0.89 -5.53
C GLU A 52 -15.58 -0.45 -6.02
N PHE A 53 -16.00 0.78 -5.71
CA PHE A 53 -17.28 1.32 -6.19
C PHE A 53 -17.27 1.69 -7.69
N GLU A 54 -16.13 2.11 -8.22
CA GLU A 54 -15.98 2.47 -9.64
C GLU A 54 -15.55 1.29 -10.53
N LEU A 55 -15.09 0.20 -9.93
CA LEU A 55 -14.56 -1.00 -10.59
C LEU A 55 -15.59 -1.70 -11.49
N GLU A 56 -16.90 -1.56 -11.21
CA GLU A 56 -17.96 -2.08 -12.08
C GLU A 56 -17.93 -1.46 -13.49
N GLY A 57 -17.36 -0.26 -13.64
CA GLY A 57 -17.17 0.42 -14.92
C GLY A 57 -15.75 0.35 -15.49
N LEU A 58 -14.76 -0.08 -14.71
CA LEU A 58 -13.36 -0.13 -15.13
C LEU A 58 -13.06 -1.42 -15.90
N GLN A 59 -12.79 -1.28 -17.20
CA GLN A 59 -12.24 -2.40 -17.97
C GLN A 59 -10.75 -2.59 -17.65
N LEU A 60 -10.45 -3.59 -16.84
CA LEU A 60 -9.07 -4.04 -16.65
C LEU A 60 -8.50 -4.51 -17.99
N VAL A 61 -7.38 -3.92 -18.39
CA VAL A 61 -6.63 -4.35 -19.57
C VAL A 61 -5.64 -5.42 -19.16
N GLU A 62 -5.62 -6.54 -19.87
CA GLU A 62 -4.66 -7.61 -19.64
C GLU A 62 -3.23 -7.09 -19.87
N PRO A 63 -2.32 -7.18 -18.88
CA PRO A 63 -0.94 -6.79 -19.08
C PRO A 63 -0.25 -7.72 -20.08
N PRO A 64 0.78 -7.25 -20.82
CA PRO A 64 1.54 -8.12 -21.71
C PRO A 64 2.14 -9.30 -20.96
N ALA A 65 2.00 -10.52 -21.48
CA ALA A 65 2.43 -11.76 -20.79
C ALA A 65 3.91 -11.74 -20.35
N ALA A 66 4.79 -11.11 -21.13
CA ALA A 66 6.22 -10.99 -20.82
C ALA A 66 6.54 -9.93 -19.74
N LEU A 67 5.57 -9.12 -19.30
CA LEU A 67 5.79 -8.08 -18.30
C LEU A 67 6.22 -8.67 -16.95
N ARG A 68 5.58 -9.76 -16.52
CA ARG A 68 5.91 -10.47 -15.28
C ARG A 68 7.39 -10.82 -15.24
N ASP A 69 7.89 -11.49 -16.27
CA ASP A 69 9.27 -11.98 -16.29
C ASP A 69 10.27 -10.83 -16.33
N ARG A 70 9.95 -9.73 -17.02
CA ARG A 70 10.77 -8.51 -17.01
C ARG A 70 10.84 -7.87 -15.62
N ILE A 71 9.70 -7.76 -14.92
CA ILE A 71 9.67 -7.21 -13.56
C ILE A 71 10.50 -8.08 -12.60
N MET A 72 10.33 -9.40 -12.67
CA MET A 72 11.07 -10.32 -11.80
C MET A 72 12.58 -10.29 -12.06
N ALA A 73 12.99 -10.24 -13.34
CA ALA A 73 14.40 -10.09 -13.70
C ALA A 73 14.99 -8.76 -13.21
N ALA A 74 14.24 -7.65 -13.35
CA ALA A 74 14.66 -6.34 -12.87
C ALA A 74 14.80 -6.29 -11.35
N ALA A 75 13.86 -6.87 -10.60
CA ALA A 75 13.93 -6.94 -9.14
C ALA A 75 15.13 -7.79 -8.66
N ALA A 76 15.41 -8.91 -9.32
CA ALA A 76 16.58 -9.74 -9.00
C ALA A 76 17.90 -8.99 -9.26
N ALA A 77 17.98 -8.23 -10.36
CA ALA A 77 19.15 -7.40 -10.66
C ALA A 77 19.33 -6.26 -9.64
N ASP A 78 18.26 -5.58 -9.25
CA ASP A 78 18.29 -4.52 -8.22
C ASP A 78 18.77 -5.09 -6.87
N LEU A 79 18.26 -6.25 -6.46
CA LEU A 79 18.69 -6.90 -5.23
C LEU A 79 20.18 -7.30 -5.25
N ALA A 80 20.67 -7.80 -6.38
CA ALA A 80 22.08 -8.14 -6.55
C ALA A 80 22.99 -6.89 -6.56
N ALA A 81 22.48 -5.74 -7.01
CA ALA A 81 23.22 -4.48 -7.09
C ALA A 81 23.27 -3.69 -5.78
N ARG A 82 22.41 -4.00 -4.78
CA ARG A 82 22.40 -3.33 -3.47
C ARG A 82 23.41 -3.96 -2.50
N PRO A 83 24.58 -3.35 -2.22
CA PRO A 83 25.46 -3.85 -1.18
C PRO A 83 24.83 -3.61 0.20
N GLY A 84 24.62 -4.69 0.97
CA GLY A 84 24.33 -4.60 2.41
C GLY A 84 22.86 -4.64 2.85
N SER A 85 21.92 -5.10 2.02
CA SER A 85 20.52 -5.25 2.46
C SER A 85 20.35 -6.47 3.38
N SER A 86 20.51 -6.29 4.69
CA SER A 86 19.98 -7.25 5.67
C SER A 86 18.46 -7.25 5.56
N VAL A 87 17.86 -8.42 5.30
CA VAL A 87 16.40 -8.60 5.33
C VAL A 87 15.89 -8.13 6.69
N ASN A 88 15.02 -7.11 6.71
CA ASN A 88 14.33 -6.72 7.94
C ASN A 88 13.30 -7.81 8.30
N PRO A 89 13.48 -8.57 9.39
CA PRO A 89 12.61 -9.70 9.73
C PRO A 89 11.18 -9.27 10.06
N GLU A 90 10.92 -7.99 10.28
CA GLU A 90 9.58 -7.47 10.61
C GLU A 90 8.57 -7.64 9.45
N PHE A 91 9.05 -7.63 8.21
CA PHE A 91 8.23 -7.88 7.01
C PHE A 91 8.13 -9.36 6.61
N ALA A 92 8.80 -10.27 7.34
CA ALA A 92 8.81 -11.71 7.03
C ALA A 92 7.63 -12.49 7.64
N THR A 93 6.66 -11.81 8.25
CA THR A 93 5.49 -12.46 8.85
C THR A 93 4.37 -12.57 7.81
N ALA A 94 4.36 -13.67 7.05
CA ALA A 94 3.17 -14.09 6.32
C ALA A 94 1.99 -14.22 7.30
N PRO A 95 0.75 -13.84 6.94
CA PRO A 95 -0.40 -14.13 7.77
C PRO A 95 -0.52 -15.65 7.90
N GLN A 96 -0.22 -16.18 9.08
CA GLN A 96 -0.49 -17.57 9.39
C GLN A 96 -2.00 -17.77 9.27
N ALA A 97 -2.40 -18.60 8.31
CA ALA A 97 -3.75 -19.06 8.15
C ALA A 97 -4.31 -19.44 9.52
N ARG A 98 -5.38 -18.77 9.94
CA ARG A 98 -6.18 -19.20 11.08
C ARG A 98 -6.67 -20.61 10.76
N ALA A 99 -6.01 -21.62 11.33
CA ALA A 99 -6.54 -22.97 11.39
C ALA A 99 -7.81 -22.91 12.24
N GLU A 100 -8.94 -22.78 11.55
CA GLU A 100 -10.28 -22.87 12.09
C GLU A 100 -10.46 -24.28 12.70
N ALA A 101 -10.37 -24.37 14.02
CA ALA A 101 -10.88 -25.52 14.74
C ALA A 101 -12.40 -25.38 14.82
N VAL A 102 -13.10 -25.93 13.82
CA VAL A 102 -14.53 -26.23 13.91
C VAL A 102 -14.69 -27.31 14.99
N ASP A 103 -15.30 -26.95 16.12
CA ASP A 103 -15.81 -27.91 17.11
C ASP A 103 -17.24 -28.30 16.70
N PRO A 104 -17.51 -29.54 16.24
CA PRO A 104 -18.83 -29.98 15.80
C PRO A 104 -19.76 -30.37 16.97
N GLY A 105 -19.57 -29.79 18.15
CA GLY A 105 -20.10 -30.31 19.41
C GLY A 105 -20.93 -29.35 20.26
N ARG A 106 -21.80 -28.51 19.69
CA ARG A 106 -22.84 -27.86 20.51
C ARG A 106 -24.23 -27.94 19.88
N ALA A 107 -24.85 -29.09 20.14
CA ALA A 107 -26.26 -29.34 19.96
C ALA A 107 -27.11 -28.30 20.71
N THR A 108 -28.17 -27.86 20.03
CA THR A 108 -29.33 -27.14 20.57
C THR A 108 -29.92 -27.87 21.78
N PRO A 109 -30.60 -27.13 22.67
CA PRO A 109 -31.97 -27.56 22.92
C PRO A 109 -33.00 -26.42 22.82
N ALA A 110 -34.05 -26.70 22.05
CA ALA A 110 -35.41 -26.18 22.19
C ALA A 110 -36.21 -27.15 23.12
N PRO A 111 -37.48 -26.89 23.51
CA PRO A 111 -38.37 -25.77 23.17
C PRO A 111 -38.54 -24.72 24.26
#